data_AF-A0A356N9J8-F1
#
_entry.id   AF-A0A356N9J8-F1
#
_cell.length_a   1.000
_cell.length_b   1.000
_cell.length_c   1.000
_cell.angle_alpha   90.00
_cell.angle_beta   90.00
_cell.angle_gamma   90.00
#
_symmetry.space_group_name_H-M   'P 1'
#
loop_
_entity.id
_entity.type
_entity.pdbx_description
1 polymer ?
#
loop_
_entity_poly.entity_id
_entity_poly.type
_entity_poly.pdbx_seq_one_letter_code
_entity_poly.pdbx_strand_id
1 'polypeptide(L)' 'MNISIMLKPASSNCNLRCKYCFYNSLSSQREMPSHGLMSEQTLRATLKKAFDFAGNDRVMLSFQGGEPLLA' A
#
# COMPACT_ATOMS: atom_id res chain seq x y z
N MET A 1 -0.19 -14.17 -16.61
CA MET A 1 1.04 -14.29 -15.81
C MET A 1 0.69 -14.05 -14.35
N ASN A 2 1.26 -14.78 -13.40
CA ASN A 2 1.02 -14.51 -11.97
C ASN A 2 1.58 -13.13 -11.57
N ILE A 3 0.87 -12.40 -10.70
CA ILE A 3 1.34 -11.13 -10.13
C ILE A 3 1.10 -11.06 -8.63
N SER A 4 2.02 -10.43 -7.91
CA SER A 4 1.89 -10.11 -6.48
C SER A 4 2.04 -8.61 -6.28
N ILE A 5 1.07 -8.00 -5.60
CA ILE A 5 1.02 -6.54 -5.36
C ILE A 5 1.01 -6.28 -3.86
N MET A 6 1.85 -5.34 -3.42
CA MET A 6 1.82 -4.80 -2.06
C MET A 6 1.23 -3.39 -2.08
N LEU A 7 0.10 -3.23 -1.41
CA LEU A 7 -0.64 -1.98 -1.28
C LEU A 7 -0.35 -1.34 0.08
N LYS A 8 -0.23 -0.01 0.11
CA LYS A 8 -0.12 0.77 1.34
C LYS A 8 -1.35 1.67 1.49
N PRO A 9 -2.49 1.15 1.98
CA PRO A 9 -3.77 1.86 1.93
C PRO A 9 -3.79 3.11 2.82
N ALA A 10 -3.02 3.12 3.92
CA ALA A 10 -2.82 4.30 4.78
C ALA A 10 -1.42 4.94 4.61
N SER A 11 -0.74 4.67 3.49
CA SER A 11 0.61 5.16 3.21
C SER A 11 1.63 4.83 4.32
N SER A 12 2.25 5.83 4.95
CA SER A 12 3.17 5.67 6.09
C SER A 12 2.47 5.88 7.45
N ASN A 13 1.18 6.20 7.46
CA ASN A 13 0.45 6.53 8.68
C ASN A 13 0.36 5.30 9.58
N CYS A 14 0.74 5.45 10.85
CA CYS A 14 0.66 4.41 11.86
C CYS A 14 0.17 5.02 13.17
N ASN A 15 -0.65 4.31 13.94
CA ASN A 15 -1.08 4.73 15.28
C ASN A 15 -0.07 4.36 16.37
N LEU A 16 1.02 3.66 16.02
CA LEU A 16 2.14 3.35 16.91
C LEU A 16 3.41 4.11 16.52
N ARG A 17 4.38 4.11 17.44
CA ARG A 17 5.73 4.69 17.23
C ARG A 17 6.79 3.69 17.69
N CYS A 18 6.79 2.50 17.10
CA CYS A 18 7.75 1.45 17.42
C CYS A 18 9.19 1.96 17.23
N LYS A 19 10.03 1.82 18.26
CA LYS A 19 11.39 2.39 18.29
C LYS A 19 12.29 1.92 17.14
N TYR A 20 11.99 0.76 16.57
CA TYR A 20 12.75 0.11 15.51
C TYR A 20 12.10 0.25 14.11
N CYS A 21 10.99 0.97 13.97
CA CYS A 21 10.27 1.05 12.70
C CYS A 21 10.93 2.02 11.71
N PHE A 22 11.75 1.47 10.81
CA PHE A 22 12.37 2.25 9.75
C PHE A 22 11.36 2.77 8.71
N TYR A 23 10.17 2.16 8.56
CA TYR A 23 9.15 2.66 7.63
C TYR A 23 8.69 4.07 8.00
N ASN A 24 8.59 4.38 9.30
CA ASN A 24 8.30 5.72 9.78
C ASN A 24 9.52 6.64 9.57
N SER A 25 10.73 6.20 9.94
CA SER A 25 11.96 7.02 9.81
C SER A 25 12.30 7.40 8.37
N LEU A 26 12.08 6.49 7.41
CA LEU A 26 12.27 6.76 5.99
C LEU A 26 11.14 7.62 5.40
N SER A 27 9.94 7.61 6.01
CA SER A 27 8.84 8.43 5.51
C SER A 27 9.15 9.92 5.63
N SER A 28 9.76 10.35 6.73
CA SER A 28 10.15 11.76 6.95
C SER A 28 11.28 12.24 6.04
N GLN A 29 11.97 11.33 5.33
CA GLN A 29 13.01 11.67 4.36
C GLN A 29 12.47 11.81 2.92
N ARG A 30 11.19 11.53 2.69
CA ARG A 30 10.54 11.68 1.39
C ARG A 30 10.01 13.09 1.24
N GLU A 31 9.99 13.60 0.01
CA GLU A 31 9.35 14.88 -0.34
C GLU A 31 7.89 14.90 0.11
N MET A 32 7.18 13.78 -0.05
CA MET A 32 5.85 13.58 0.52
C MET A 32 5.87 12.40 1.51
N PRO A 33 5.89 12.67 2.84
CA PRO A 33 6.01 11.63 3.85
C PRO A 33 4.84 10.64 3.87
N SER A 34 3.64 11.11 3.55
CA SER A 34 2.42 10.30 3.47
C SER A 34 1.55 10.78 2.31
N HIS A 35 0.97 9.82 1.60
CA HIS A 35 -0.05 10.08 0.57
C HIS A 35 -1.48 10.08 1.15
N GLY A 36 -1.62 10.03 2.47
CA GLY A 36 -2.92 9.90 3.12
C GLY A 36 -3.56 8.52 2.88
N LEU A 37 -4.89 8.47 2.94
CA LEU A 37 -5.66 7.28 2.64
C LEU A 37 -5.80 7.12 1.13
N MET A 38 -5.60 5.89 0.65
CA MET A 38 -5.84 5.52 -0.73
C MET A 38 -7.32 5.69 -1.07
N SER A 39 -7.62 6.45 -2.12
CA SER A 39 -9.00 6.59 -2.58
C SER A 39 -9.55 5.27 -3.14
N GLU A 40 -10.87 5.05 -3.03
CA GLU A 40 -11.52 3.91 -3.69
C GLU A 40 -11.26 3.88 -5.19
N GLN A 41 -11.21 5.05 -5.84
CA GLN A 41 -10.92 5.16 -7.27
C GLN A 41 -9.54 4.60 -7.59
N THR A 42 -8.53 4.94 -6.79
CA THR A 42 -7.15 4.42 -6.94
C THR A 42 -7.10 2.92 -6.70
N LEU A 43 -7.81 2.41 -5.68
CA LEU A 43 -7.89 0.98 -5.40
C LEU A 43 -8.52 0.23 -6.59
N ARG A 44 -9.68 0.67 -7.07
CA ARG A 44 -10.39 0.06 -8.21
C ARG A 44 -9.53 0.06 -9.46
N ALA A 45 -8.87 1.18 -9.77
CA ALA A 45 -7.97 1.28 -10.92
C ALA A 45 -6.78 0.33 -10.81
N THR A 46 -6.19 0.19 -9.61
CA THR A 46 -5.08 -0.73 -9.35
C THR A 46 -5.50 -2.19 -9.50
N LEU A 47 -6.63 -2.57 -8.90
CA LEU A 47 -7.16 -3.93 -8.99
C LEU A 47 -7.51 -4.29 -10.43
N LYS A 48 -8.19 -3.39 -11.16
CA LYS A 48 -8.52 -3.62 -12.57
C LYS A 48 -7.26 -3.94 -13.38
N LYS A 49 -6.23 -3.11 -13.27
CA LYS A 49 -4.95 -3.34 -13.97
C LYS A 49 -4.28 -4.65 -13.57
N ALA A 50 -4.35 -5.03 -12.30
CA ALA A 50 -3.79 -6.29 -11.80
C ALA A 50 -4.47 -7.52 -12.42
N PHE A 51 -5.81 -7.53 -12.43
CA PHE A 51 -6.59 -8.61 -13.03
C PHE A 51 -6.47 -8.64 -14.55
N ASP A 52 -6.50 -7.48 -15.22
CA ASP A 52 -6.28 -7.39 -16.68
C ASP A 52 -4.90 -7.96 -17.07
N PHE A 53 -3.85 -7.68 -16.27
CA PHE A 53 -2.51 -8.21 -16.49
C PHE A 53 -2.41 -9.72 -16.24
N ALA A 54 -3.06 -10.21 -15.18
CA ALA A 54 -3.02 -11.61 -14.81
C ALA A 54 -3.83 -12.50 -15.77
N GLY A 55 -4.90 -11.97 -16.35
CA GLY A 55 -5.86 -12.75 -17.14
C GLY A 55 -6.52 -13.81 -16.25
N ASN A 56 -6.30 -15.08 -16.59
CA ASN A 56 -6.80 -16.23 -15.80
C ASN A 56 -5.80 -16.74 -14.74
N ASP A 57 -4.61 -16.13 -14.65
CA ASP A 57 -3.60 -16.51 -13.66
C ASP A 57 -3.86 -15.85 -12.29
N ARG A 58 -3.03 -16.17 -11.29
CA ARG A 58 -3.24 -15.74 -9.91
C ARG A 58 -2.81 -14.29 -9.68
N VAL A 59 -3.66 -13.56 -8.96
CA VAL A 59 -3.34 -12.26 -8.35
C VAL A 59 -3.19 -12.45 -6.84
N MET A 60 -2.05 -12.07 -6.29
CA MET A 60 -1.82 -12.01 -4.85
C MET A 60 -1.79 -10.56 -4.39
N LEU A 61 -2.58 -10.23 -3.38
CA LEU A 61 -2.66 -8.90 -2.79
C LEU A 61 -2.16 -8.95 -1.35
N SER A 62 -1.26 -8.04 -1.00
CA SER A 62 -0.79 -7.84 0.37
C SER A 62 -1.01 -6.39 0.77
N PHE A 63 -1.57 -6.18 1.96
CA PHE A 63 -1.79 -4.84 2.51
C PHE A 63 -0.76 -4.61 3.60
N GLN A 64 -0.01 -3.51 3.46
CA GLN A 64 1.11 -3.16 4.34
C GLN A 64 1.15 -1.64 4.54
N GLY A 65 2.27 -1.13 5.05
CA GLY A 65 2.56 0.29 5.15
C GLY A 65 1.90 0.94 6.36
N GLY A 66 2.69 1.76 7.07
CA GLY A 66 2.29 2.27 8.36
C GLY A 66 1.54 1.19 9.16
N GLU A 67 0.32 1.49 9.58
CA GLU A 67 -0.68 0.50 9.97
C GLU A 67 -1.79 0.43 8.91
N PRO A 68 -1.97 -0.70 8.18
CA PRO A 68 -2.97 -0.80 7.11
C PRO A 68 -4.42 -0.68 7.59
N LEU A 69 -4.72 -1.00 8.84
CA LEU A 69 -6.08 -0.90 9.40
C LEU A 69 -6.54 0.53 9.73
N LEU A 70 -5.74 1.56 9.40
CA LEU A 70 -6.15 2.97 9.51
C LEU A 70 -6.97 3.48 8.31
N ALA A 71 -7.09 2.68 7.25
CA ALA A 71 -7.82 3.02 6.03
C ALA A 71 -9.25 2.47 6.04
#